data_AF-D8PFX1-F1
#
_entry.id   AF-D8PFX1-F1
#
_cell.length_a   1.000
_cell.length_b   1.000
_cell.length_c   1.000
_cell.angle_alpha   90.00
_cell.angle_beta   90.00
_cell.angle_gamma   90.00
#
_symmetry.space_group_name_H-M   'P 1'
#
loop_
_entity.id
_entity.type
_entity.pdbx_description
1 polymer ?
#
loop_
_entity_poly.entity_id
_entity_poly.type
_entity_poly.pdbx_seq_one_letter_code
_entity_poly.pdbx_strand_id
1 'polypeptide(L)'
;MPIFGTDTSDQAGKFSCASTTQRTLKDLRTKRKGQPVFVVGHRLERKGKEATFEVFNDRLAIIRFDDDAKLGYDPLELLLPTEIDEQGVAYFEIRTCRQCEQFFPLTADECDADEEPTLCPDCAS
;
A
#
# COMPACT_ATOMS: atom_id res chain seq x y z
N MET A 1 31.94 21.36 -0.27
CA MET A 1 32.10 19.90 -0.42
C MET A 1 31.76 19.25 0.91
N PRO A 2 31.16 18.04 0.92
CA PRO A 2 29.74 17.66 0.70
C PRO A 2 28.97 17.69 2.06
N ILE A 3 27.69 17.34 2.27
CA ILE A 3 27.04 16.02 2.11
C ILE A 3 25.50 16.18 2.28
N PHE A 4 24.76 15.30 1.60
CA PHE A 4 23.31 15.03 1.67
C PHE A 4 22.41 16.01 0.90
N GLY A 5 22.26 15.70 -0.39
CA GLY A 5 21.11 16.12 -1.17
C GLY A 5 19.85 15.51 -0.57
N THR A 6 19.03 16.35 0.05
CA THR A 6 17.60 16.09 0.19
C THR A 6 16.96 16.45 -1.14
N ASP A 7 17.09 15.56 -2.11
CA ASP A 7 16.26 15.57 -3.32
C ASP A 7 14.86 15.07 -2.90
N THR A 8 14.13 15.90 -2.16
CA THR A 8 12.74 15.65 -1.73
C THR A 8 11.75 16.60 -2.39
N SER A 9 12.20 17.36 -3.39
CA SER A 9 11.35 18.25 -4.17
C SER A 9 11.04 17.65 -5.54
N ASP A 10 10.41 16.46 -5.60
CA ASP A 10 9.69 15.96 -6.79
C ASP A 10 8.91 14.63 -6.54
N GLN A 11 8.35 14.40 -5.33
CA GLN A 11 7.69 13.10 -5.02
C GLN A 11 6.16 13.10 -5.19
N ALA A 12 5.52 14.25 -5.39
CA ALA A 12 4.07 14.38 -5.58
C ALA A 12 3.51 13.76 -6.89
N GLY A 13 4.33 13.07 -7.68
CA GLY A 13 3.90 12.36 -8.90
C GLY A 13 4.63 11.03 -9.15
N LYS A 14 5.36 10.52 -8.16
CA LYS A 14 6.18 9.31 -8.32
C LYS A 14 5.51 8.03 -7.85
N PHE A 15 4.56 8.13 -6.91
CA PHE A 15 3.87 7.01 -6.30
C PHE A 15 2.41 6.96 -6.72
N SER A 16 1.81 5.79 -6.58
CA SER A 16 0.41 5.53 -6.91
C SER A 16 -0.39 5.29 -5.63
N CYS A 17 -1.55 5.92 -5.54
CA CYS A 17 -2.50 5.67 -4.46
C CYS A 17 -3.59 4.68 -4.88
N ALA A 18 -4.34 4.20 -3.90
CA ALA A 18 -5.48 3.33 -4.07
C ALA A 18 -6.58 4.11 -4.78
N SER A 19 -6.94 3.67 -5.98
CA SER A 19 -8.11 4.17 -6.71
C SER A 19 -9.24 3.15 -6.62
N THR A 20 -10.47 3.55 -6.97
CA THR A 20 -11.67 2.68 -6.90
C THR A 20 -11.46 1.32 -7.58
N THR A 21 -10.58 1.27 -8.57
CA THR A 21 -10.27 0.06 -9.36
C THR A 21 -8.93 -0.60 -9.02
N GLN A 22 -8.05 0.07 -8.25
CA GLN A 22 -6.70 -0.41 -7.98
C GLN A 22 -6.38 -0.24 -6.50
N ARG A 23 -6.61 -1.28 -5.70
CA ARG A 23 -6.44 -1.22 -4.24
C ARG A 23 -5.21 -1.97 -3.76
N THR A 24 -4.81 -2.99 -4.51
CA THR A 24 -3.63 -3.80 -4.19
C THR A 24 -2.52 -3.54 -5.19
N LEU A 25 -1.30 -3.93 -4.81
CA LEU A 25 -0.15 -3.87 -5.72
C LEU A 25 -0.37 -4.73 -6.99
N LYS A 26 -1.23 -5.75 -6.93
CA LYS A 26 -1.60 -6.56 -8.10
C LYS A 26 -2.32 -5.73 -9.15
N ASP A 27 -3.26 -4.89 -8.72
CA ASP A 27 -4.16 -4.13 -9.59
C ASP A 27 -3.49 -2.88 -10.18
N LEU A 28 -2.35 -2.50 -9.61
CA LEU A 28 -1.58 -1.36 -10.06
C LEU A 28 -1.01 -1.56 -11.47
N ARG A 29 -1.51 -0.78 -12.43
CA ARG A 29 -1.08 -0.79 -13.84
C ARG A 29 0.39 -0.39 -14.00
N THR A 30 0.85 0.58 -13.21
CA THR A 30 2.23 1.07 -13.26
C THR A 30 2.91 0.85 -11.91
N LYS A 31 3.72 -0.21 -11.84
CA LYS A 31 4.49 -0.57 -10.65
C LYS A 31 5.81 0.17 -10.66
N ARG A 32 6.11 0.91 -9.60
CA ARG A 32 7.33 1.70 -9.48
C ARG A 32 8.08 1.30 -8.23
N LYS A 33 9.39 1.10 -8.38
CA LYS A 33 10.28 0.90 -7.24
C LYS A 33 10.17 2.10 -6.29
N GLY A 34 10.10 1.84 -5.00
CA GLY A 34 9.89 2.88 -3.99
C GLY A 34 8.43 3.05 -3.57
N GLN A 35 7.48 2.37 -4.24
CA GLN A 35 6.06 2.46 -3.90
C GLN A 35 5.82 2.02 -2.44
N PRO A 36 5.29 2.88 -1.57
CA PRO A 36 4.91 2.47 -0.23
C PRO A 36 3.74 1.48 -0.32
N VAL A 37 3.79 0.45 0.51
CA VAL A 37 2.79 -0.61 0.62
C VAL A 37 2.57 -0.99 2.08
N PHE A 38 1.34 -1.36 2.41
CA PHE A 38 0.98 -1.83 3.73
C PHE A 38 0.72 -3.34 3.71
N VAL A 39 1.32 -4.06 4.66
CA VAL A 39 1.26 -5.52 4.72
C VAL A 39 0.04 -5.97 5.52
N VAL A 40 -0.93 -6.56 4.83
CA VAL A 40 -2.11 -7.20 5.46
C VAL A 40 -2.03 -8.73 5.51
N GLY A 41 -1.02 -9.30 4.84
CA GLY A 41 -0.85 -10.73 4.67
C GLY A 41 -0.71 -11.56 5.94
N HIS A 42 -0.68 -12.88 5.73
CA HIS A 42 -0.75 -13.93 6.76
C HIS A 42 0.42 -13.97 7.78
N ARG A 43 1.55 -13.32 7.49
CA ARG A 43 2.71 -13.32 8.41
C ARG A 43 2.50 -12.36 9.57
N LEU A 44 2.07 -12.91 10.71
CA LEU A 44 1.76 -12.17 11.94
C LEU A 44 2.86 -11.20 12.41
N GLU A 45 4.14 -11.53 12.23
CA GLU A 45 5.28 -10.69 12.68
C GLU A 45 5.43 -9.37 11.92
N ARG A 46 4.86 -9.30 10.72
CA ARG A 46 4.99 -8.16 9.78
C ARG A 46 3.63 -7.63 9.33
N LYS A 47 2.54 -8.30 9.70
CA LYS A 47 1.18 -7.83 9.49
C LYS A 47 1.00 -6.51 10.22
N GLY A 48 0.41 -5.53 9.55
CA GLY A 48 0.21 -4.21 10.12
C GLY A 48 1.43 -3.28 9.99
N LYS A 49 2.45 -3.66 9.23
CA LYS A 49 3.63 -2.82 8.99
C LYS A 49 3.66 -2.27 7.57
N GLU A 50 4.21 -1.08 7.47
CA GLU A 50 4.54 -0.43 6.21
C GLU A 50 5.85 -0.99 5.67
N ALA A 51 5.94 -0.99 4.35
CA ALA A 51 7.13 -1.40 3.61
C ALA A 51 7.19 -0.65 2.28
N THR A 52 8.32 -0.75 1.61
CA THR A 52 8.57 -0.19 0.30
C THR A 52 8.67 -1.29 -0.74
N PHE A 53 7.87 -1.24 -1.79
CA PHE A 53 7.98 -2.17 -2.91
C PHE A 53 9.27 -1.93 -3.71
N GLU A 54 10.01 -3.01 -3.94
CA GLU A 54 11.28 -2.98 -4.67
C GLU A 54 11.13 -3.52 -6.08
N VAL A 55 10.67 -4.77 -6.21
CA VAL A 55 10.64 -5.49 -7.49
C VAL A 55 9.68 -6.68 -7.44
N PHE A 56 9.22 -7.13 -8.60
CA PHE A 56 8.53 -8.41 -8.75
C PHE A 56 9.53 -9.53 -9.03
N ASN A 57 9.46 -10.62 -8.28
CA ASN A 57 10.17 -11.85 -8.58
C ASN A 57 9.16 -12.95 -8.90
N ASP A 58 9.03 -13.28 -10.19
CA ASP A 58 8.00 -14.14 -10.76
C ASP A 58 6.58 -13.73 -10.37
N ARG A 59 6.05 -14.28 -9.28
CA ARG A 59 4.69 -14.03 -8.77
C ARG A 59 4.66 -13.25 -7.45
N LEU A 60 5.81 -13.09 -6.80
CA LEU A 60 5.91 -12.42 -5.50
C LEU A 60 6.37 -10.98 -5.67
N ALA A 61 5.76 -10.09 -4.89
CA ALA A 61 6.23 -8.73 -4.73
C ALA A 61 7.28 -8.69 -3.63
N ILE A 62 8.50 -8.32 -3.98
CA ILE A 62 9.57 -8.10 -3.03
C ILE A 62 9.42 -6.70 -2.44
N ILE A 63 9.29 -6.64 -1.13
CA ILE A 63 9.17 -5.39 -0.37
C ILE A 63 10.32 -5.31 0.64
N ARG A 64 10.70 -4.08 0.98
CA ARG A 64 11.74 -3.75 1.95
C ARG A 64 11.12 -3.01 3.13
N PHE A 65 11.38 -3.50 4.34
CA PHE A 65 10.95 -2.86 5.58
C PHE A 65 12.03 -1.90 6.10
N ASP A 66 11.70 -1.10 7.13
CA ASP A 66 12.64 -0.14 7.75
C ASP A 66 13.88 -0.77 8.37
N ASP A 67 13.83 -2.05 8.74
CA ASP A 67 14.97 -2.82 9.21
C ASP A 67 15.84 -3.39 8.07
N ASP A 68 15.67 -2.86 6.86
CA ASP A 68 16.30 -3.28 5.60
C ASP A 68 16.01 -4.74 5.20
N ALA A 69 15.12 -5.43 5.93
CA ALA A 69 14.69 -6.77 5.62
C ALA A 69 13.89 -6.79 4.31
N LYS A 70 14.27 -7.70 3.39
CA LYS A 70 13.58 -7.89 2.11
C LYS A 70 12.80 -9.20 2.13
N LEU A 71 11.50 -9.13 1.91
CA LEU A 71 10.60 -10.27 1.93
C LEU A 71 9.70 -10.28 0.71
N GLY A 72 9.38 -11.47 0.22
CA GLY A 72 8.39 -11.67 -0.83
C GLY A 72 6.99 -11.88 -0.25
N TYR A 73 6.02 -11.12 -0.76
CA TYR A 73 4.61 -11.22 -0.41
C TYR A 73 3.76 -11.47 -1.64
N ASP A 74 2.58 -12.05 -1.44
CA ASP A 74 1.57 -12.05 -2.48
C ASP A 74 1.13 -10.60 -2.74
N PRO A 75 1.08 -10.14 -4.00
CA PRO A 75 0.63 -8.79 -4.33
C PRO A 75 -0.77 -8.43 -3.83
N LEU A 76 -1.64 -9.42 -3.62
CA LEU A 76 -2.97 -9.24 -3.03
C LEU A 76 -2.90 -8.93 -1.54
N GLU A 77 -1.83 -9.35 -0.87
CA GLU A 77 -1.59 -9.11 0.55
C GLU A 77 -0.91 -7.75 0.83
N LEU A 78 -0.71 -6.95 -0.22
CA LEU A 78 -0.05 -5.65 -0.17
C LEU A 78 -1.01 -4.55 -0.63
N LEU A 79 -1.36 -3.68 0.31
CA LEU A 79 -2.24 -2.56 0.06
C LEU A 79 -1.47 -1.31 -0.39
N LEU A 80 -2.11 -0.52 -1.25
CA LEU A 80 -1.60 0.78 -1.65
C LEU A 80 -2.06 1.87 -0.67
N PRO A 81 -1.29 2.97 -0.54
CA PRO A 81 -1.71 4.12 0.24
C PRO A 81 -2.93 4.77 -0.40
N THR A 82 -3.75 5.41 0.40
CA THR A 82 -4.98 6.08 0.00
C THR A 82 -4.69 7.51 -0.42
N GLU A 83 -3.77 8.15 0.29
CA GLU A 83 -3.24 9.47 0.03
C GLU A 83 -1.73 9.47 0.32
N ILE A 84 -1.01 10.38 -0.32
CA ILE A 84 0.37 10.70 0.02
C ILE A 84 0.43 12.22 0.19
N ASP A 85 0.85 12.69 1.36
CA ASP A 85 0.92 14.14 1.62
C ASP A 85 2.06 14.82 0.86
N GLU A 86 2.11 16.15 0.95
CA GLU A 86 3.13 16.99 0.32
C GLU A 86 4.55 16.68 0.84
N GLN A 87 4.66 16.08 2.01
CA GLN A 87 5.89 15.67 2.68
C GLN A 87 6.32 14.24 2.27
N GLY A 88 5.49 13.52 1.50
CA GLY A 88 5.75 12.17 1.03
C GLY A 88 5.38 11.07 2.02
N VAL A 89 4.60 11.38 3.06
CA VAL A 89 4.07 10.41 4.02
C VAL A 89 2.86 9.71 3.40
N ALA A 90 2.90 8.39 3.40
CA ALA A 90 1.85 7.55 2.87
C ALA A 90 0.77 7.30 3.93
N TYR A 91 -0.47 7.68 3.63
CA TYR A 91 -1.61 7.45 4.52
C TYR A 91 -2.40 6.23 4.05
N PHE A 92 -2.60 5.27 4.95
CA PHE A 92 -3.36 4.06 4.69
C PHE A 92 -4.63 4.07 5.55
N GLU A 93 -5.78 4.34 4.95
CA GLU A 93 -7.07 4.16 5.62
C GLU A 93 -7.46 2.69 5.55
N ILE A 94 -7.42 2.00 6.70
CA ILE A 94 -7.61 0.55 6.78
C ILE A 94 -8.82 0.22 7.65
N ARG A 95 -9.77 -0.52 7.09
CA ARG A 95 -10.96 -1.01 7.80
C ARG A 95 -10.98 -2.51 7.93
N THR A 96 -11.68 -2.99 8.95
CA THR A 96 -11.89 -4.42 9.17
C THR A 96 -13.21 -4.84 8.53
N CYS A 97 -13.15 -5.84 7.66
CA CYS A 97 -14.32 -6.45 7.06
C CYS A 97 -15.19 -7.08 8.15
N ARG A 98 -16.48 -6.74 8.19
CA ARG A 98 -17.41 -7.28 9.19
C ARG A 98 -17.72 -8.77 9.03
N GLN A 99 -17.39 -9.37 7.88
CA GLN A 99 -17.73 -10.75 7.56
C GLN A 99 -16.54 -11.71 7.74
N CYS A 100 -15.37 -11.36 7.21
CA CYS A 100 -14.19 -12.21 7.27
C CYS A 100 -13.11 -11.70 8.23
N GLU A 101 -13.36 -10.56 8.90
CA GLU A 101 -12.44 -9.92 9.87
C GLU A 101 -11.07 -9.55 9.29
N GLN A 102 -10.93 -9.53 7.97
CA GLN A 102 -9.71 -9.12 7.29
C GLN A 102 -9.64 -7.59 7.16
N PHE A 103 -8.41 -7.08 7.18
CA PHE A 103 -8.15 -5.67 6.93
C PHE A 103 -8.15 -5.38 5.43
N PHE A 104 -8.80 -4.30 5.01
CA PHE A 104 -8.81 -3.84 3.63
C PHE A 104 -8.70 -2.32 3.58
N PRO A 105 -8.11 -1.74 2.52
CA PRO A 105 -7.99 -0.30 2.40
C PRO A 105 -9.26 0.30 1.79
N LEU A 106 -9.54 1.54 2.14
CA LEU A 106 -10.49 2.39 1.45
C LEU A 106 -9.76 3.30 0.47
N THR A 107 -10.34 3.61 -0.67
CA THR A 107 -9.81 4.70 -1.51
C THR A 107 -10.17 6.05 -0.90
N ALA A 108 -9.51 7.14 -1.29
CA ALA A 108 -9.88 8.48 -0.82
C ALA A 108 -11.39 8.74 -1.03
N ASP A 109 -11.90 8.44 -2.23
CA ASP A 109 -13.33 8.57 -2.53
C ASP A 109 -14.25 7.70 -1.67
N GLU A 110 -13.79 6.53 -1.20
CA GLU A 110 -14.59 5.64 -0.35
C GLU A 110 -14.58 6.07 1.12
N CYS A 111 -13.50 6.72 1.55
CA CYS A 111 -13.40 7.32 2.87
C CYS A 111 -14.24 8.59 2.95
N ASP A 112 -14.29 9.39 1.88
CA ASP A 112 -15.09 10.61 1.80
C ASP A 112 -16.58 10.36 1.50
N ALA A 113 -16.96 9.13 1.14
CA ALA A 113 -18.35 8.78 0.86
C ALA A 113 -19.22 8.82 2.12
N ASP A 114 -20.49 9.25 1.99
CA ASP A 114 -21.47 9.25 3.08
C ASP A 114 -21.69 7.85 3.70
N GLU A 115 -21.45 6.78 2.93
CA GLU A 115 -21.59 5.39 3.37
C GLU A 115 -20.27 4.62 3.18
N GLU A 116 -19.47 4.54 4.27
CA GLU A 116 -18.18 3.82 4.28
C GLU A 116 -18.38 2.31 3.99
N PRO A 117 -17.54 1.70 3.14
CA PRO A 117 -17.57 0.25 2.91
C PRO A 117 -17.30 -0.52 4.20
N THR A 118 -18.16 -1.51 4.50
CA THR A 118 -18.01 -2.39 5.67
C THR A 118 -17.52 -3.81 5.31
N LEU A 119 -17.43 -4.11 4.02
CA LEU A 119 -17.02 -5.40 3.48
C LEU A 119 -15.78 -5.21 2.59
N CYS A 120 -14.85 -6.16 2.65
CA CYS A 120 -13.71 -6.19 1.75
C CYS A 120 -14.16 -6.54 0.31
N PRO A 121 -13.35 -6.19 -0.72
CA PRO A 121 -13.69 -6.47 -2.12
C PRO A 121 -13.99 -7.96 -2.42
N ASP A 122 -13.34 -8.89 -1.71
CA ASP A 122 -13.62 -10.33 -1.84
C ASP A 122 -15.01 -10.72 -1.30
N CYS A 123 -15.50 -10.07 -0.24
CA CYS A 123 -16.82 -10.33 0.33
C CYS A 123 -17.95 -9.53 -0.36
N ALA A 124 -17.61 -8.42 -1.01
CA ALA A 124 -18.55 -7.58 -1.75
C ALA A 124 -18.82 -8.07 -3.19
N SER A 125 -18.06 -9.07 -3.69
CA SER A 125 -18.19 -9.63 -5.05
C SER A 125 -19.14 -10.81 -5.15
#